data_AF-A0A9C7PNI8-F1
#
_entry.id   AF-A0A9C7PNI8-F1
#
_cell.length_a   1.000
_cell.length_b   1.000
_cell.length_c   1.000
_cell.angle_alpha   90.00
_cell.angle_beta   90.00
_cell.angle_gamma   90.00
#
_symmetry.space_group_name_H-M   'P 1'
#
loop_
_entity.id
_entity.type
_entity.pdbx_description
1 polymer ?
#
loop_
_entity_poly.entity_id
_entity_poly.type
_entity_poly.pdbx_seq_one_letter_code
_entity_poly.pdbx_strand_id
1 'polypeptide(L)' 'MPQKKNPDVAELLRGKNPGPMVGHLVALLVLMKGQPLAFNRDNQEDKEPLFDSVDTA' A
#
# COMPACT_ATOMS: atom_id res chain seq x y z
N MET A 1 9.19 -34.45 -12.11
CA MET A 1 7.93 -33.83 -11.65
C MET A 1 7.30 -33.01 -12.78
N PRO A 2 6.70 -33.65 -13.80
CA PRO A 2 6.17 -32.94 -14.96
C PRO A 2 4.84 -32.21 -14.69
N GLN A 3 4.01 -32.71 -13.76
CA GLN A 3 2.69 -32.14 -13.46
C GLN A 3 2.70 -31.14 -12.30
N LYS A 4 3.80 -31.03 -11.54
CA LYS A 4 3.89 -30.11 -10.41
C LYS A 4 4.00 -28.68 -10.95
N LYS A 5 2.92 -27.91 -10.87
CA LYS A 5 2.89 -26.47 -11.11
C LYS A 5 2.78 -25.77 -9.76
N ASN A 6 3.71 -24.89 -9.45
CA ASN A 6 3.64 -24.10 -8.22
C ASN A 6 2.68 -22.93 -8.44
N PRO A 7 1.89 -22.55 -7.42
CA PRO A 7 0.99 -21.41 -7.52
C PRO A 7 1.73 -20.09 -7.23
N ASP A 8 2.89 -19.87 -7.87
CA ASP A 8 3.78 -18.73 -7.58
C ASP A 8 3.06 -17.37 -7.71
N VAL A 9 2.11 -17.27 -8.66
CA VAL A 9 1.26 -16.08 -8.85
C VAL A 9 0.38 -15.81 -7.63
N ALA A 10 -0.22 -16.85 -7.04
CA ALA A 10 -1.04 -16.69 -5.84
C ALA A 10 -0.19 -16.37 -4.60
N GLU A 11 1.04 -16.87 -4.54
CA GLU A 11 1.99 -16.54 -3.47
C GLU A 11 2.43 -15.08 -3.55
N LEU A 12 2.74 -14.59 -4.76
CA LEU A 12 3.05 -13.18 -5.00
C LEU A 12 1.87 -12.28 -4.67
N LEU A 13 0.66 -12.63 -5.12
CA LEU A 13 -0.54 -11.87 -4.81
C LEU A 13 -0.76 -11.77 -3.29
N ARG A 14 -0.58 -12.86 -2.54
CA ARG A 14 -0.73 -12.88 -1.08
C ARG A 14 0.34 -12.06 -0.35
N GLY A 15 1.58 -12.05 -0.85
CA GLY A 15 2.69 -11.34 -0.20
C GLY A 15 2.77 -9.86 -0.57
N LYS A 16 2.58 -9.54 -1.85
CA LYS A 16 2.81 -8.21 -2.41
C LYS A 16 1.60 -7.29 -2.36
N ASN A 17 0.37 -7.81 -2.43
CA ASN A 17 -0.80 -6.94 -2.53
C ASN A 17 -1.36 -6.56 -1.13
N PRO A 18 -1.67 -7.48 -0.20
CA PRO A 18 -2.28 -7.12 1.07
C PRO A 18 -1.34 -6.40 2.04
N GLY A 19 -0.06 -6.79 2.10
CA GLY A 19 0.90 -6.30 3.11
C GLY A 19 1.21 -4.80 2.95
N PRO A 20 1.81 -4.39 1.82
CA PRO A 20 2.09 -2.99 1.53
C PRO A 20 0.83 -2.11 1.52
N MET A 21 -0.27 -2.57 0.93
CA MET A 21 -1.50 -1.80 0.80
C MET A 21 -2.15 -1.47 2.16
N VAL A 22 -2.14 -2.41 3.11
CA VAL A 22 -2.56 -2.13 4.50
C VAL A 22 -1.58 -1.17 5.18
N GLY A 23 -0.28 -1.30 4.91
CA GLY A 23 0.75 -0.36 5.39
C GLY A 23 0.51 1.08 4.92
N HIS A 24 0.24 1.28 3.62
CA HIS A 24 -0.06 2.58 3.04
C HIS A 24 -1.34 3.19 3.61
N LEU A 25 -2.38 2.38 3.81
CA LEU A 25 -3.61 2.83 4.47
C LEU A 25 -3.33 3.33 5.89
N VAL A 26 -2.59 2.56 6.69
CA VAL A 26 -2.25 2.96 8.05
C VAL A 26 -1.37 4.22 8.06
N ALA A 27 -0.42 4.33 7.13
CA ALA A 27 0.43 5.50 6.99
C ALA A 27 -0.39 6.77 6.69
N LEU A 28 -1.32 6.71 5.73
CA LEU A 28 -2.22 7.82 5.41
C LEU A 28 -3.12 8.20 6.60
N LEU A 29 -3.66 7.21 7.32
CA LEU A 29 -4.47 7.48 8.51
C LEU A 29 -3.67 8.17 9.62
N VAL A 30 -2.40 7.80 9.80
CA VAL A 30 -1.50 8.44 10.78
C VAL A 30 -1.09 9.84 10.32
N LEU A 31 -0.82 10.03 9.03
CA LEU A 31 -0.50 11.35 8.45
C LEU A 31 -1.60 12.38 8.72
N MET A 32 -2.85 11.98 8.52
CA MET A 32 -4.02 12.85 8.67
C MET A 32 -4.43 13.06 10.14
N LYS A 33 -3.92 12.25 11.07
CA LYS A 33 -4.37 12.23 12.46
C LYS A 33 -3.97 13.51 13.19
N GLY A 34 -4.97 14.30 13.58
CA GLY A 34 -4.78 15.43 14.50
C GLY A 34 -4.15 16.66 13.85
N GLN A 35 -4.15 16.74 12.53
CA GLN A 35 -3.72 17.94 11.82
C GLN A 35 -4.69 19.10 12.05
N PRO A 36 -4.21 20.30 12.39
CA PRO A 36 -5.05 21.49 12.44
C PRO A 36 -5.46 21.92 11.03
N LEU A 37 -6.63 22.54 10.91
CA LEU A 37 -7.03 23.18 9.64
C LEU A 37 -6.24 24.48 9.45
N ALA A 38 -5.87 24.90 8.24
CA ALA A 38 -6.19 24.33 6.93
C ALA A 38 -5.01 23.52 6.32
N PHE A 39 -4.40 23.99 5.23
CA PHE A 39 -3.31 23.27 4.55
C PHE A 39 -2.07 23.13 5.43
N ASN A 40 -1.55 21.90 5.53
CA ASN A 40 -0.26 21.58 6.15
C ASN A 40 0.69 20.97 5.11
N ARG A 41 1.99 21.28 5.20
CA ARG A 41 2.99 20.78 4.26
C ARG A 41 3.22 19.27 4.38
N ASP A 42 2.90 18.68 5.52
CA ASP A 42 2.90 17.23 5.76
C ASP A 42 2.04 16.48 4.72
N ASN A 43 0.99 17.13 4.17
CA ASN A 43 0.15 16.57 3.11
C ASN A 43 0.89 16.44 1.75
N GLN A 44 2.20 16.63 1.70
CA GLN A 44 3.01 16.25 0.54
C GLN A 44 3.22 14.73 0.48
N GLU A 45 3.24 14.07 1.64
CA GLU A 45 3.48 12.63 1.79
C GLU A 45 2.29 11.75 1.40
N ASP A 46 1.18 12.35 0.93
CA ASP A 46 -0.04 11.63 0.58
C ASP A 46 0.05 10.86 -0.77
N LYS A 47 0.91 11.33 -1.68
CA LYS A 47 0.93 10.87 -3.09
C LYS A 47 1.68 9.59 -3.28
N GLU A 48 2.86 9.47 -2.66
CA GLU A 48 3.71 8.29 -2.78
C GLU A 48 2.98 7.00 -2.36
N PRO A 49 2.39 6.90 -1.15
CA PRO A 49 1.66 5.70 -0.74
C PRO A 49 0.40 5.45 -1.58
N LEU A 50 -0.22 6.51 -2.12
CA LEU A 50 -1.38 6.38 -2.99
C LEU A 50 -1.00 5.80 -4.36
N PHE A 51 0.03 6.35 -5.01
CA PHE A 51 0.47 5.91 -6.33
C PHE A 51 1.06 4.50 -6.29
N ASP A 52 1.88 4.18 -5.29
CA ASP A 52 2.42 2.83 -5.14
C ASP A 52 1.31 1.78 -4.91
N SER A 53 0.25 2.17 -4.19
CA SER A 53 -0.93 1.31 -4.02
C SER A 53 -1.68 1.07 -5.34
N VAL A 54 -1.76 2.07 -6.23
CA VAL A 54 -2.42 1.94 -7.53
C VAL A 54 -1.62 1.06 -8.49
N ASP A 55 -0.29 1.23 -8.50
CA ASP A 55 0.60 0.44 -9.37
C ASP A 55 0.72 -1.03 -8.93
N THR A 56 0.50 -1.29 -7.64
CA THR A 56 0.56 -2.65 -7.05
C THR A 56 -0.79 -3.38 -7.07
N ALA A 57 -1.91 -2.66 -7.26
CA ALA A 57 -3.28 -3.21 -7.17
C ALA A 57 -3.63 -4.22 -8.26
#